data_AF-A0A0N0V124-F1
#
_entry.id   AF-A0A0N0V124-F1
#
_cell.length_a   1.000
_cell.length_b   1.000
_cell.length_c   1.000
_cell.angle_alpha   90.00
_cell.angle_beta   90.00
_cell.angle_gamma   90.00
#
_symmetry.space_group_name_H-M   'P 1'
#
loop_
_entity.id
_entity.type
_entity.pdbx_description
1 polymer ?
#
loop_
_entity_poly.entity_id
_entity_poly.type
_entity_poly.pdbx_seq_one_letter_code
_entity_poly.pdbx_strand_id
1 'polypeptide(L)' 'MDHTDDPTQFSFAVSQKRSVVTNNFSDFIALDEEYRKKDKSHYGIILTTKDRIPLEAL' A
#
# COMPACT_ATOMS: atom_id res chain seq x y z
N MET A 1 -11.81 -16.33 -11.49
CA MET A 1 -10.52 -16.52 -10.81
C MET A 1 -10.16 -15.17 -10.21
N ASP A 2 -10.31 -15.03 -8.90
CA ASP A 2 -10.07 -13.80 -8.17
C ASP A 2 -8.58 -13.77 -7.80
N HIS A 3 -7.75 -13.29 -8.73
CA HIS A 3 -6.29 -13.23 -8.58
C HIS A 3 -5.87 -11.83 -8.12
N THR A 4 -6.13 -11.50 -6.86
CA THR A 4 -5.56 -10.27 -6.30
C THR A 4 -4.98 -10.54 -4.93
N ASP A 5 -3.87 -11.27 -4.93
CA ASP A 5 -2.97 -11.42 -3.79
C ASP A 5 -2.21 -10.10 -3.56
N ASP A 6 -2.37 -9.50 -2.37
CA ASP A 6 -1.77 -8.21 -2.02
C ASP A 6 -0.24 -8.15 -2.19
N PRO A 7 0.55 -9.17 -1.80
CA PRO A 7 1.97 -9.25 -2.11
C PRO A 7 2.27 -9.16 -3.62
N THR A 8 1.44 -9.79 -4.45
CA THR A 8 1.59 -9.75 -5.91
C THR A 8 1.31 -8.36 -6.46
N GLN A 9 0.24 -7.70 -6.01
CA GLN A 9 -0.08 -6.32 -6.40
C GLN A 9 1.03 -5.34 -5.98
N PHE A 10 1.54 -5.49 -4.76
CA PHE A 10 2.61 -4.65 -4.23
C PHE A 10 3.91 -4.84 -5.00
N SER A 11 4.30 -6.09 -5.25
CA SER A 11 5.49 -6.41 -6.03
C SER A 11 5.37 -5.91 -7.47
N PHE A 12 4.18 -6.00 -8.07
CA PHE A 12 3.90 -5.42 -9.38
C PHE A 12 4.07 -3.90 -9.37
N ALA A 13 3.51 -3.19 -8.40
CA ALA A 13 3.67 -1.73 -8.28
C ALA A 13 5.14 -1.31 -8.13
N VAL A 14 5.92 -2.05 -7.33
CA VAL A 14 7.37 -1.86 -7.20
C VAL A 14 8.08 -2.04 -8.55
N SER A 15 7.73 -3.08 -9.31
CA SER A 15 8.31 -3.32 -10.65
C SER A 15 8.02 -2.18 -11.63
N GLN A 16 6.86 -1.53 -11.47
CA GLN A 16 6.42 -0.41 -12.31
C GLN A 16 6.92 0.95 -11.81
N LYS A 17 7.67 0.99 -10.70
CA LYS A 17 8.10 2.22 -10.03
C LYS A 17 6.93 3.11 -9.59
N ARG A 18 5.86 2.50 -9.07
CA ARG A 18 4.61 3.17 -8.68
C ARG A 18 4.28 2.94 -7.22
N SER A 19 3.64 3.92 -6.60
CA SER A 19 3.02 3.79 -5.28
C SER A 19 1.75 2.94 -5.37
N VAL A 20 1.39 2.28 -4.27
CA VAL A 20 0.08 1.62 -4.14
C VAL A 20 -0.89 2.52 -3.38
N VAL A 21 -2.12 2.62 -3.86
CA VAL A 21 -3.24 3.27 -3.15
C VAL A 21 -4.19 2.18 -2.68
N THR A 22 -4.46 2.11 -1.39
CA THR A 22 -5.29 1.05 -0.82
C THR A 22 -6.06 1.50 0.42
N ASN A 23 -7.21 0.88 0.67
CA ASN A 23 -7.90 0.95 1.96
C ASN A 23 -7.62 -0.28 2.85
N ASN A 24 -6.83 -1.24 2.37
CA ASN A 24 -6.37 -2.39 3.13
C ASN A 24 -5.12 -2.03 3.93
N PHE A 25 -5.34 -1.48 5.12
CA PHE A 25 -4.27 -0.97 5.98
C PHE A 25 -3.36 -2.09 6.50
N SER A 26 -3.92 -3.10 7.14
CA SER A 26 -3.17 -4.11 7.89
C SER A 26 -2.17 -4.86 7.02
N ASP A 27 -2.60 -5.31 5.84
CA ASP A 27 -1.77 -6.16 4.98
C ASP A 27 -0.65 -5.37 4.32
N PHE A 28 -0.93 -4.13 3.87
CA PHE A 28 0.08 -3.30 3.23
C PHE A 28 1.10 -2.70 4.21
N ILE A 29 0.72 -2.50 5.48
CA ILE A 29 1.68 -2.17 6.54
C ILE A 29 2.60 -3.35 6.83
N ALA A 30 2.08 -4.58 6.87
CA ALA A 30 2.91 -5.76 7.05
C ALA A 30 3.92 -5.94 5.89
N LEU A 31 3.50 -5.64 4.66
CA LEU A 31 4.37 -5.66 3.48
C LEU A 31 5.46 -4.58 3.53
N ASP A 32 5.13 -3.37 3.96
CA ASP A 32 6.12 -2.30 4.19
C ASP A 32 7.16 -2.71 5.24
N GLU A 33 6.72 -3.28 6.37
CA GLU A 33 7.64 -3.80 7.38
C GLU A 33 8.53 -4.92 6.85
N GLU A 34 7.99 -5.83 6.05
CA GLU A 34 8.77 -6.90 5.43
C GLU A 34 9.84 -6.34 4.48
N TYR A 35 9.48 -5.34 3.66
CA TYR A 35 10.41 -4.70 2.75
C TYR A 35 11.52 -3.98 3.53
N ARG A 36 11.19 -3.23 4.59
CA ARG A 36 12.18 -2.59 5.46
C ARG A 36 13.10 -3.60 6.14
N LYS A 37 12.58 -4.72 6.65
CA LYS A 37 13.38 -5.79 7.27
C LYS A 37 14.34 -6.46 6.30
N LYS A 38 14.01 -6.49 5.00
CA LYS A 38 14.81 -7.11 3.93
C LYS A 38 15.70 -6.10 3.18
N ASP A 39 15.82 -4.87 3.66
CA ASP A 39 16.53 -3.77 2.98
C ASP A 39 16.06 -3.56 1.52
N LYS A 40 14.75 -3.78 1.29
CA LYS A 40 14.11 -3.58 -0.01
C LYS A 40 13.44 -2.21 -0.04
N SER A 41 13.56 -1.52 -1.17
CA SER A 41 12.87 -0.26 -1.43
C SER A 41 11.54 -0.47 -2.17
N HIS A 42 10.57 0.40 -1.90
CA HIS A 42 9.33 0.55 -2.66
C HIS A 42 8.98 2.03 -2.84
N TYR A 43 8.04 2.33 -3.74
CA TYR A 43 7.72 3.70 -4.15
C TYR A 43 6.59 4.32 -3.32
N GLY A 44 6.42 3.87 -2.08
CA GLY A 44 5.42 4.36 -1.13
C GLY A 44 4.05 3.66 -1.19
N ILE A 45 3.32 3.80 -0.09
CA ILE A 45 1.97 3.28 0.12
C ILE A 45 1.10 4.46 0.56
N ILE A 46 0.00 4.69 -0.15
CA ILE A 46 -0.99 5.71 0.15
C ILE A 46 -2.20 5.00 0.73
N LEU A 47 -2.45 5.27 2.00
CA LEU A 47 -3.55 4.68 2.75
C LEU A 47 -4.75 5.61 2.69
N THR A 48 -5.87 5.10 2.18
CA THR A 48 -7.13 5.84 2.13
C THR A 48 -8.01 5.42 3.30
N THR A 49 -8.58 6.40 4.01
CA THR A 49 -9.67 6.15 4.95
C THR A 49 -11.03 6.31 4.27
N LYS A 50 -12.04 5.58 4.75
CA LYS A 50 -13.44 5.78 4.35
C LYS A 50 -14.04 7.03 5.00
N ASP A 51 -13.42 7.51 6.07
CA ASP A 51 -13.88 8.69 6.77
C ASP A 51 -13.65 9.92 5.92
N ARG A 52 -14.71 10.68 5.68
CA ARG A 52 -14.60 12.00 5.07
C ARG A 52 -14.02 12.93 6.13
N ILE A 53 -12.88 13.54 5.84
CA ILE A 53 -12.40 14.67 6.64
C ILE A 53 -13.37 15.83 6.35
N PRO A 54 -14.13 16.35 7.34
CA PRO A 54 -14.98 17.49 7.10
C PRO A 54 -14.11 18.66 6.65
N LEU A 55 -14.56 19.39 5.62
CA LEU A 55 -13.80 20.49 5.01
C LEU A 55 -13.45 21.59 6.02
N GLU A 56 -14.21 21.68 7.09
CA GLU A 56 -14.03 22.59 8.22
C GLU A 56 -12.83 22.25 9.12
N ALA A 57 -12.25 21.04 8.97
CA ALA A 57 -11.14 20.53 9.76
C ALA A 57 -9.79 20.51 9.03
N LEU A 58 -9.73 21.09 7.81
CA LEU A 58 -8.53 21.30 7.00
C LEU A 58 -8.07 22.76 7.08
#